data_AF-A0A9X2U6R9-F1
#
_entry.id   AF-A0A9X2U6R9-F1
#
_cell.length_a   1.000
_cell.length_b   1.000
_cell.length_c   1.000
_cell.angle_alpha   90.00
_cell.angle_beta   90.00
_cell.angle_gamma   90.00
#
_symmetry.space_group_name_H-M   'P 1'
#
loop_
_entity.id
_entity.type
_entity.pdbx_description
1 polymer ?
#
loop_
_entity_poly.entity_id
_entity_poly.type
_entity_poly.pdbx_seq_one_letter_code
_entity_poly.pdbx_strand_id
1 'polypeptide(L)'
;MPELAEVGDFCPNDTCPNAGKTDEDNIVKYGTTAKGLQRYRCKTCGRTFSENTGTIFYNKHTPAEEIIETLALVAEGSRVASLSRVKGYKEETIRNWLQQAAGHAEQIEDALMSEYEIERGQLDALWSYVGHKGQDEEQESEEGEKRNP
;
A
#
# COMPACT_ATOMS: atom_id res chain seq x y z
N MET A 1 -2.56 16.84 11.18
CA MET A 1 -2.31 16.00 9.98
C MET A 1 -1.12 16.60 9.28
N PRO A 2 -0.03 15.86 9.11
CA PRO A 2 1.10 16.33 8.32
C PRO A 2 0.65 16.65 6.90
N GLU A 3 1.19 17.73 6.33
CA GLU A 3 1.02 18.05 4.92
C GLU A 3 1.76 17.01 4.09
N LEU A 4 1.05 16.29 3.23
CA LEU A 4 1.64 15.27 2.36
C LEU A 4 2.25 15.95 1.14
N ALA A 5 3.49 15.60 0.81
CA ALA A 5 4.15 16.10 -0.39
C ALA A 5 3.39 15.66 -1.66
N GLU A 6 3.30 16.56 -2.64
CA GLU A 6 2.74 16.26 -3.96
C GLU A 6 3.79 15.66 -4.89
N VAL A 7 3.28 15.03 -5.94
CA VAL A 7 4.11 14.47 -7.00
C VAL A 7 4.84 15.58 -7.75
N GLY A 8 6.16 15.56 -7.62
CA GLY A 8 7.03 16.58 -8.21
C GLY A 8 7.63 17.55 -7.19
N ASP A 9 7.34 17.40 -5.90
CA ASP A 9 7.94 18.25 -4.87
C ASP A 9 9.33 17.76 -4.45
N PHE A 10 9.58 16.45 -4.53
CA PHE A 10 10.82 15.84 -4.04
C PHE A 10 11.49 14.96 -5.09
N CYS A 11 12.78 14.70 -4.88
CA CYS A 11 13.55 13.76 -5.70
C CYS A 11 13.43 12.33 -5.14
N PRO A 12 12.91 11.36 -5.92
CA PRO A 12 12.75 9.96 -5.48
C PRO A 12 14.04 9.13 -5.62
N ASN A 13 15.18 9.77 -5.87
CA ASN A 13 16.46 9.08 -6.01
C ASN A 13 17.21 9.09 -4.67
N ASP A 14 17.28 7.95 -3.99
CA ASP A 14 17.92 7.81 -2.66
C ASP A 14 19.42 8.18 -2.65
N THR A 15 20.07 8.18 -3.81
CA THR A 15 21.47 8.61 -3.96
C THR A 15 21.64 10.12 -4.18
N CYS A 16 20.54 10.88 -4.24
CA CYS A 16 20.55 12.32 -4.41
C CYS A 16 20.86 13.03 -3.07
N PRO A 17 21.72 14.06 -3.04
CA PRO A 17 21.91 14.89 -1.83
C PRO A 17 20.62 15.54 -1.29
N ASN A 18 19.63 15.73 -2.17
CA ASN A 18 18.31 16.28 -1.87
C ASN A 18 17.21 15.25 -2.09
N ALA A 19 17.48 13.96 -1.81
CA ALA A 19 16.45 12.93 -1.80
C ALA A 19 15.38 13.24 -0.75
N GLY A 20 14.10 13.10 -1.10
CA GLY A 20 12.96 13.26 -0.17
C GLY A 20 12.70 14.68 0.37
N LYS A 21 13.53 15.68 0.04
CA LYS A 21 13.34 17.07 0.48
C LYS A 21 12.40 17.82 -0.47
N THR A 22 11.46 18.60 0.08
CA THR A 22 10.43 19.35 -0.65
C THR A 22 10.78 20.84 -0.85
N ASP A 23 11.55 21.45 0.06
CA ASP A 23 11.80 22.90 0.08
C ASP A 23 13.04 23.36 -0.72
N GLU A 24 13.57 22.51 -1.60
CA GLU A 24 14.85 22.75 -2.28
C GLU A 24 14.72 23.40 -3.67
N ASP A 25 13.48 23.60 -4.17
CA ASP A 25 13.17 24.08 -5.54
C ASP A 25 14.01 23.40 -6.64
N ASN A 26 14.35 22.14 -6.40
CA ASN A 26 15.27 21.38 -7.24
C ASN A 26 14.55 20.56 -8.30
N ILE A 27 13.21 20.50 -8.29
CA ILE A 27 12.42 19.72 -9.25
C ILE A 27 11.77 20.66 -10.27
N VAL A 28 11.88 20.32 -11.55
CA VAL A 28 11.22 21.04 -12.65
C VAL A 28 10.47 20.10 -13.58
N LYS A 29 9.38 20.60 -14.16
CA LYS A 29 8.65 19.92 -15.23
C LYS A 29 9.58 19.74 -16.45
N TYR A 30 9.60 18.53 -17.01
CA TYR A 30 10.50 18.11 -18.08
C TYR A 30 9.74 17.34 -19.18
N GLY A 31 8.67 17.96 -19.68
CA GLY A 31 7.80 17.38 -20.71
C GLY A 31 6.93 16.24 -20.21
N THR A 32 6.46 15.40 -21.12
CA THR A 32 5.57 14.26 -20.82
C THR A 32 6.10 12.96 -21.43
N THR A 33 5.65 11.83 -20.92
CA THR A 33 5.89 10.52 -21.53
C THR A 33 4.98 10.31 -22.75
N ALA A 34 5.26 9.29 -23.57
CA ALA A 34 4.38 8.91 -24.68
C ALA A 34 2.95 8.55 -24.24
N LYS A 35 2.75 8.18 -22.97
CA LYS A 35 1.44 7.89 -22.36
C LYS A 35 0.76 9.14 -21.77
N GLY A 36 1.34 10.33 -21.96
CA GLY A 36 0.80 11.59 -21.44
C GLY A 36 1.23 11.94 -20.01
N LEU A 37 1.87 11.02 -19.28
CA LEU A 37 2.27 11.26 -17.88
C LEU A 37 3.29 12.40 -17.77
N GLN A 38 3.15 13.28 -16.78
CA GLN A 38 4.11 14.36 -16.52
C GLN A 38 5.49 13.77 -16.17
N ARG A 39 6.55 14.34 -16.73
CA ARG A 39 7.94 14.05 -16.35
C ARG A 39 8.52 15.22 -15.57
N TYR A 40 9.41 14.89 -14.65
CA TYR A 40 10.14 15.83 -13.82
C TYR A 40 11.64 15.57 -13.96
N ARG A 41 12.44 16.60 -13.68
CA ARG A 41 13.90 16.52 -13.63
C ARG A 41 14.40 17.17 -12.35
N CYS A 42 15.26 16.46 -11.63
CA CYS A 42 15.99 17.01 -10.50
C CYS A 42 17.22 17.78 -11.00
N LYS A 43 17.33 19.07 -10.63
CA LYS A 43 18.48 19.94 -10.90
C LYS A 43 19.72 19.49 -10.13
N THR A 44 19.56 18.91 -8.94
CA THR A 44 20.67 18.47 -8.07
C THR A 44 21.40 17.24 -8.63
N CYS A 45 20.68 16.17 -8.96
CA CYS A 45 21.28 14.91 -9.44
C CYS A 45 21.12 14.67 -10.95
N GLY A 46 20.39 15.54 -11.65
CA GLY A 46 20.15 15.45 -13.10
C GLY A 46 19.17 14.36 -13.55
N ARG A 47 18.74 13.44 -12.66
CA ARG A 47 17.83 12.34 -13.01
C ARG A 47 16.43 12.84 -13.36
N THR A 48 15.76 12.12 -14.26
CA THR A 48 14.36 12.34 -14.60
C THR A 48 13.49 11.23 -14.05
N PHE A 49 12.28 11.57 -13.62
CA PHE A 49 11.27 10.62 -13.16
C PHE A 49 9.89 11.05 -13.69
N SER A 50 8.95 10.11 -13.78
CA SER A 50 7.56 10.39 -14.16
C SER A 50 6.67 10.55 -12.92
N GLU A 51 5.50 11.14 -13.08
CA GLU A 51 4.54 11.36 -12.00
C GLU A 51 4.14 10.09 -11.23
N ASN A 52 4.13 8.94 -11.90
CA ASN A 52 3.84 7.65 -11.26
C ASN A 52 5.06 6.96 -10.65
N THR A 53 6.24 7.58 -10.63
CA THR A 53 7.45 6.99 -10.05
C THR A 53 7.27 6.76 -8.56
N GLY A 54 7.61 5.55 -8.08
CA GLY A 54 7.40 5.18 -6.68
C GLY A 54 5.96 4.81 -6.34
N THR A 55 5.06 4.64 -7.32
CA THR A 55 3.69 4.15 -7.11
C THR A 55 3.52 2.73 -7.64
N ILE A 56 2.43 2.05 -7.25
CA ILE A 56 2.04 0.73 -7.81
C ILE A 56 1.86 0.74 -9.34
N PHE A 57 1.61 1.92 -9.93
CA PHE A 57 1.40 2.11 -11.36
C PHE A 57 2.71 2.29 -12.13
N TYR A 58 3.84 2.41 -11.44
CA TYR A 58 5.14 2.61 -12.07
C TYR A 58 5.52 1.40 -12.93
N ASN A 59 5.98 1.69 -14.15
CA ASN A 59 6.41 0.69 -15.13
C ASN A 59 5.36 -0.40 -15.42
N LYS A 60 4.08 -0.07 -15.30
CA LYS A 60 2.98 -0.98 -15.65
C LYS A 60 2.46 -0.70 -17.06
N HIS A 61 2.16 -1.78 -17.78
CA HIS A 61 1.46 -1.73 -19.06
C HIS A 61 -0.05 -1.70 -18.86
N THR A 62 -0.54 -2.34 -17.80
CA THR A 62 -1.94 -2.32 -17.39
C THR A 62 -2.36 -0.91 -16.98
N PRO A 63 -3.55 -0.42 -17.42
CA PRO A 63 -4.11 0.84 -16.97
C PRO A 63 -4.26 0.89 -15.44
N ALA A 64 -4.10 2.08 -14.85
CA ALA A 64 -4.21 2.26 -13.40
C ALA A 64 -5.61 1.88 -12.88
N GLU A 65 -6.66 2.24 -13.62
CA GLU A 65 -8.05 1.91 -13.30
C GLU A 65 -8.27 0.40 -13.15
N GLU A 66 -7.76 -0.41 -14.07
CA GLU A 66 -7.84 -1.87 -14.03
C GLU A 66 -7.13 -2.47 -12.81
N ILE A 67 -5.97 -1.90 -12.44
CA ILE A 67 -5.25 -2.32 -11.24
C ILE A 67 -6.07 -1.98 -9.98
N ILE A 68 -6.58 -0.75 -9.89
CA ILE A 68 -7.38 -0.27 -8.75
C ILE A 68 -8.65 -1.11 -8.59
N GLU A 69 -9.40 -1.32 -9.67
CA GLU A 69 -10.63 -2.10 -9.64
C GLU A 69 -10.36 -3.55 -9.23
N THR A 70 -9.29 -4.16 -9.75
CA THR A 70 -8.90 -5.52 -9.36
C THR A 70 -8.54 -5.60 -7.88
N LEU A 71 -7.78 -4.63 -7.35
CA LEU A 71 -7.42 -4.58 -5.93
C LEU A 71 -8.62 -4.32 -5.02
N ALA A 72 -9.56 -3.45 -5.44
CA ALA A 72 -10.81 -3.23 -4.73
C ALA A 72 -11.64 -4.51 -4.62
N LEU A 73 -11.76 -5.28 -5.71
CA LEU A 73 -12.45 -6.57 -5.68
C LEU A 73 -11.78 -7.58 -4.74
N VAL A 74 -10.44 -7.58 -4.65
CA VAL A 74 -9.72 -8.39 -3.66
C VAL A 74 -10.05 -7.94 -2.24
N ALA A 75 -10.09 -6.64 -1.97
CA ALA A 75 -10.45 -6.09 -0.66
C ALA A 75 -11.89 -6.45 -0.24
N GLU A 76 -12.82 -6.57 -1.20
CA GLU A 76 -14.20 -7.06 -1.01
C GLU A 76 -14.28 -8.59 -0.81
N GLY A 77 -13.14 -9.29 -0.75
CA GLY A 77 -13.08 -10.74 -0.48
C GLY A 77 -13.14 -11.62 -1.73
N SER A 78 -13.03 -11.06 -2.94
CA SER A 78 -12.97 -11.86 -4.17
C SER A 78 -11.67 -12.68 -4.23
N ARG A 79 -11.81 -13.97 -4.55
CA ARG A 79 -10.65 -14.86 -4.72
C ARG A 79 -9.84 -14.47 -5.97
N VAL A 80 -8.51 -14.38 -5.83
CA VAL A 80 -7.58 -14.10 -6.96
C VAL A 80 -7.82 -15.01 -8.16
N ALA A 81 -8.08 -16.30 -7.93
CA ALA A 81 -8.35 -17.26 -9.00
C ALA A 81 -9.62 -16.89 -9.81
N SER A 82 -10.65 -16.36 -9.15
CA SER A 82 -11.86 -15.87 -9.82
C SER A 82 -11.57 -14.63 -10.65
N LEU A 83 -10.82 -13.68 -10.09
CA LEU A 83 -10.44 -12.46 -10.79
C LEU A 83 -9.54 -12.73 -11.98
N SER A 84 -8.65 -13.71 -11.91
CA SER A 84 -7.81 -14.12 -13.05
C SER A 84 -8.65 -14.56 -14.26
N ARG A 85 -9.74 -15.31 -14.03
CA ARG A 85 -10.65 -15.73 -15.10
C ARG A 85 -11.49 -14.58 -15.66
N VAL A 86 -11.94 -13.66 -14.81
CA VAL A 86 -12.82 -12.54 -15.20
C VAL A 86 -12.03 -11.41 -15.87
N LYS A 87 -10.88 -11.04 -15.32
CA LYS A 87 -10.05 -9.92 -15.79
C LYS A 87 -8.99 -10.34 -16.80
N GLY A 88 -8.69 -11.64 -16.93
CA GLY A 88 -7.72 -12.17 -17.89
C GLY A 88 -6.25 -11.97 -17.51
N TYR A 89 -5.97 -11.44 -16.31
CA TYR A 89 -4.60 -11.34 -15.79
C TYR A 89 -4.17 -12.66 -15.13
N LYS A 90 -2.88 -12.98 -15.22
CA LYS A 90 -2.32 -14.12 -14.47
C LYS A 90 -2.49 -13.87 -12.96
N GLU A 91 -2.81 -14.91 -12.20
CA GLU A 91 -2.93 -14.77 -10.74
C GLU A 91 -1.66 -14.21 -10.10
N GLU A 92 -0.48 -14.56 -10.61
CA GLU A 92 0.81 -14.00 -10.18
C GLU A 92 0.88 -12.48 -10.35
N THR A 93 0.35 -11.96 -11.46
CA THR A 93 0.29 -10.51 -11.71
C THR A 93 -0.61 -9.82 -10.70
N ILE A 94 -1.78 -10.39 -10.41
CA ILE A 94 -2.71 -9.86 -9.41
C ILE A 94 -2.08 -9.89 -8.01
N ARG A 95 -1.42 -10.99 -7.63
CA ARG A 95 -0.69 -11.10 -6.36
C ARG A 95 0.44 -10.07 -6.27
N ASN A 96 1.17 -9.83 -7.36
CA ASN A 96 2.22 -8.82 -7.40
C ASN A 96 1.68 -7.40 -7.18
N TRP A 97 0.51 -7.07 -7.74
CA TRP A 97 -0.16 -5.79 -7.46
C TRP A 97 -0.57 -5.70 -6.00
N LEU A 98 -1.17 -6.77 -5.45
CA LEU A 98 -1.58 -6.83 -4.05
C LEU A 98 -0.40 -6.65 -3.10
N GLN A 99 0.73 -7.30 -3.37
CA GLN A 99 1.93 -7.18 -2.55
C GLN A 99 2.54 -5.77 -2.60
N GLN A 100 2.57 -5.13 -3.77
CA GLN A 100 2.99 -3.72 -3.87
C GLN A 100 2.04 -2.81 -3.08
N ALA A 101 0.72 -2.98 -3.24
CA ALA A 101 -0.27 -2.20 -2.51
C ALA A 101 -0.16 -2.39 -0.99
N ALA A 102 0.05 -3.63 -0.53
CA ALA A 102 0.27 -3.93 0.88
C ALA A 102 1.52 -3.22 1.42
N GLY A 103 2.64 -3.24 0.69
CA GLY A 103 3.85 -2.52 1.10
C GLY A 103 3.67 -0.99 1.14
N HIS A 104 2.77 -0.43 0.34
CA HIS A 104 2.39 0.99 0.46
C HIS A 104 1.46 1.25 1.65
N ALA A 105 0.51 0.35 1.92
CA ALA A 105 -0.38 0.46 3.08
C ALA A 105 0.40 0.40 4.39
N GLU A 106 1.40 -0.48 4.49
CA GLU A 106 2.31 -0.60 5.63
C GLU A 106 3.08 0.72 5.88
N GLN A 107 3.63 1.34 4.84
CA GLN A 107 4.32 2.65 4.98
C GLN A 107 3.39 3.76 5.47
N ILE A 108 2.13 3.76 5.02
CA ILE A 108 1.12 4.72 5.47
C ILE A 108 0.74 4.44 6.93
N GLU A 109 0.52 3.17 7.27
CA GLU A 109 0.21 2.73 8.63
C GLU A 109 1.34 3.12 9.59
N ASP A 110 2.60 2.85 9.26
CA ASP A 110 3.77 3.23 10.05
C ASP A 110 3.81 4.74 10.31
N ALA A 111 3.58 5.55 9.27
CA ALA A 111 3.56 7.01 9.40
C ALA A 111 2.41 7.48 10.30
N LEU A 112 1.19 6.97 10.08
CA LEU A 112 0.01 7.37 10.85
C LEU A 112 0.08 6.89 12.31
N MET A 113 0.55 5.68 12.55
CA MET A 113 0.68 5.10 13.88
C MET A 113 1.77 5.77 14.72
N SER A 114 2.81 6.31 14.07
CA SER A 114 3.89 7.04 14.78
C SER A 114 3.40 8.29 15.52
N GLU A 115 2.30 8.90 15.06
CA GLU A 115 1.68 10.10 15.63
C GLU A 115 0.42 9.78 16.47
N TYR A 116 0.02 8.51 16.56
CA TYR A 116 -1.26 8.13 17.14
C TYR A 116 -1.18 7.89 18.65
N GLU A 117 -1.90 8.71 19.43
CA GLU A 117 -2.06 8.51 20.88
C GLU A 117 -3.31 7.68 21.17
N ILE A 118 -3.13 6.47 21.73
CA ILE A 118 -4.22 5.58 22.09
C ILE A 118 -4.60 5.76 23.56
N GLU A 119 -5.89 6.00 23.83
CA GLU A 119 -6.41 6.00 25.19
C GLU A 119 -6.45 4.59 25.78
N ARG A 120 -6.16 4.44 27.08
CA ARG A 120 -6.22 3.14 27.79
C ARG A 120 -7.53 2.39 27.58
N GLY A 121 -8.67 3.08 27.59
CA GLY A 121 -9.97 2.44 27.36
C GLY A 121 -10.11 1.83 25.96
N GLN A 122 -9.47 2.41 24.95
CA GLN A 122 -9.45 1.86 23.59
C GLN A 122 -8.55 0.63 23.49
N LEU A 123 -7.40 0.63 24.19
CA LEU A 123 -6.53 -0.56 24.29
C LEU A 123 -7.23 -1.71 25.02
N ASP A 124 -7.91 -1.43 26.12
CA ASP A 124 -8.65 -2.44 26.90
C ASP A 124 -9.81 -3.04 26.07
N ALA A 125 -10.54 -2.20 25.33
CA ALA A 125 -11.60 -2.66 24.43
C ALA A 125 -11.05 -3.52 23.29
N LEU A 126 -9.92 -3.12 22.68
CA LEU A 126 -9.25 -3.89 21.65
C LEU A 126 -8.76 -5.24 22.18
N TRP A 127 -8.13 -5.26 23.36
CA TRP A 127 -7.67 -6.48 24.02
C TRP A 127 -8.82 -7.42 24.36
N SER A 128 -9.94 -6.92 24.87
CA SER A 128 -11.13 -7.73 25.12
C SER A 128 -11.72 -8.32 23.84
N TYR A 129 -11.65 -7.61 22.71
CA TYR A 129 -12.20 -8.11 21.44
C TYR A 129 -11.27 -9.10 20.74
N VAL A 130 -9.96 -8.82 20.71
CA VAL A 130 -8.96 -9.61 19.98
C VAL A 130 -8.40 -10.75 20.84
N GLY A 131 -8.15 -10.51 22.13
CA GLY A 131 -7.56 -11.47 23.06
C GLY A 131 -8.48 -12.63 23.44
N HIS A 132 -9.79 -12.50 23.26
CA HIS A 132 -10.76 -13.59 23.49
C HIS A 132 -11.07 -14.43 22.24
N LYS A 133 -10.60 -14.04 21.05
CA LYS A 133 -10.87 -14.79 19.80
C LYS A 133 -10.23 -16.18 19.70
N GLY A 134 -9.36 -16.56 20.64
CA GLY A 134 -8.74 -17.90 20.71
C GLY A 134 -9.16 -18.74 21.91
N GLN A 135 -9.97 -18.20 22.86
CA GLN A 135 -10.37 -18.95 24.06
C GLN A 135 -11.65 -19.77 23.85
N ASP A 136 -12.42 -19.47 22.80
CA ASP A 136 -13.63 -20.21 22.45
C ASP A 136 -13.32 -21.55 21.77
N GLU A 137 -12.15 -21.70 21.13
CA GLU A 137 -11.75 -22.96 20.46
C GLU A 137 -11.18 -24.02 21.42
N GLU A 138 -10.55 -23.60 22.54
CA GLU A 138 -9.99 -24.55 23.52
C GLU A 138 -11.07 -25.18 24.42
N GLN A 139 -12.16 -24.46 24.75
CA GLN A 139 -13.23 -24.99 25.60
C GLN A 139 -14.10 -26.05 24.92
N GLU A 140 -14.28 -26.00 23.59
CA GLU A 140 -15.01 -27.05 22.85
C GLU A 140 -14.20 -28.36 22.72
N SER A 141 -12.87 -28.27 22.71
CA SER A 141 -11.99 -29.46 22.62
C SER A 141 -11.86 -30.23 23.96
N GLU A 142 -11.89 -29.54 25.10
CA GLU A 142 -11.84 -30.19 26.42
C GLU A 142 -13.21 -30.75 26.88
N GLU A 143 -14.33 -30.20 26.41
CA GLU A 143 -15.67 -30.76 26.69
C GLU A 143 -16.03 -31.96 25.80
N GLY A 144 -15.43 -32.09 24.61
CA GLY A 144 -15.59 -33.25 23.73
C GLY A 144 -14.89 -34.52 24.22
N GLU A 145 -13.73 -34.39 24.87
CA GLU A 145 -12.93 -35.52 25.40
C GLU A 145 -13.57 -36.13 26.68
N LYS A 146 -14.39 -35.36 27.42
CA LYS A 146 -15.03 -35.82 28.68
C LYS A 146 -16.44 -36.41 28.50
N ARG A 147 -16.94 -36.53 27.27
CA ARG A 147 -18.29 -37.05 26.93
C ARG A 147 -18.30 -38.41 26.23
N ASN A 148 -17.21 -39.19 26.28
CA ASN A 148 -17.22 -40.56 25.75
C ASN A 148 -16.89 -41.58 26.84
N PRO A 149 -17.89 -42.27 27.43
CA PRO A 149 -17.68 -43.45 28.27
C PRO A 149 -17.23 -44.68 27.46
#